data_AF-A0A1I2K3M7-F1
#
_entry.id   AF-A0A1I2K3M7-F1
#
_cell.length_a   1.000
_cell.length_b   1.000
_cell.length_c   1.000
_cell.angle_alpha   90.00
_cell.angle_beta   90.00
_cell.angle_gamma   90.00
#
_symmetry.space_group_name_H-M   'P 1'
#
loop_
_entity.id
_entity.type
_entity.pdbx_description
1 polymer ?
#
loop_
_entity_poly.entity_id
_entity_poly.type
_entity_poly.pdbx_seq_one_letter_code
_entity_poly.pdbx_strand_id
1 'polypeptide(L)'
;MTKLSLLLNIVVLIPVCAGIFTNANWTLVSYGNNTPARSILLSVYLAILVVSIILLLKPDPKMITALLCVQIIYKFITPFTVGSISNPVVISNIFIAIFHCFTVFFIWKDGMLLK
;
A
#
# COMPACT_ATOMS: atom_id res chain seq x y z
N MET A 1 -0.31 15.15 7.22
CA MET A 1 0.36 14.20 6.31
C MET A 1 0.10 12.73 6.67
N THR A 2 0.29 12.30 7.91
CA THR A 2 0.03 10.91 8.36
C THR A 2 -1.37 10.38 8.02
N LYS A 3 -2.42 11.10 8.42
CA LYS A 3 -3.81 10.75 8.13
C LYS A 3 -4.10 10.65 6.63
N LEU A 4 -3.48 11.51 5.82
CA LEU A 4 -3.64 11.49 4.36
C LEU A 4 -3.02 10.23 3.75
N SER A 5 -1.85 9.80 4.22
CA SER A 5 -1.25 8.53 3.77
C SER A 5 -2.10 7.31 4.17
N LEU A 6 -2.69 7.31 5.36
CA LEU A 6 -3.59 6.24 5.78
C LEU A 6 -4.89 6.23 4.97
N LEU A 7 -5.47 7.40 4.70
CA LEU A 7 -6.63 7.54 3.82
C LEU A 7 -6.32 7.08 2.40
N LEU A 8 -5.15 7.41 1.86
CA LEU A 8 -4.70 6.95 0.55
C LEU A 8 -4.64 5.42 0.48
N ASN A 9 -4.07 4.77 1.50
CA ASN A 9 -4.10 3.30 1.60
C ASN A 9 -5.52 2.76 1.58
N ILE A 10 -6.43 3.34 2.36
CA ILE A 10 -7.81 2.87 2.45
C ILE A 10 -8.54 3.04 1.12
N VAL A 11 -8.48 4.23 0.52
CA VAL A 11 -9.16 4.58 -0.72
C VAL A 11 -8.66 3.73 -1.90
N VAL A 12 -7.37 3.37 -1.93
CA VAL A 12 -6.81 2.52 -2.98
C VAL A 12 -7.05 1.04 -2.69
N LEU A 13 -6.87 0.59 -1.46
CA LEU A 13 -6.96 -0.84 -1.13
C LEU A 13 -8.39 -1.36 -1.13
N ILE A 14 -9.40 -0.57 -0.77
CA ILE A 14 -10.80 -1.01 -0.84
C ILE A 14 -11.16 -1.50 -2.26
N PRO A 15 -11.03 -0.68 -3.34
CA PRO A 15 -11.38 -1.13 -4.68
C PRO A 15 -10.45 -2.22 -5.20
N VAL A 16 -9.16 -2.21 -4.83
CA VAL A 16 -8.21 -3.27 -5.22
C VAL A 16 -8.58 -4.61 -4.60
N CYS A 17 -8.80 -4.66 -3.29
CA CYS A 17 -9.21 -5.86 -2.59
C CYS A 17 -10.56 -6.35 -3.09
N ALA A 18 -11.53 -5.46 -3.28
CA ALA A 18 -12.84 -5.81 -3.83
C ALA A 18 -12.69 -6.42 -5.23
N GLY A 19 -11.94 -5.78 -6.13
CA GLY A 19 -11.73 -6.27 -7.49
C GLY A 19 -11.04 -7.63 -7.54
N ILE A 20 -10.00 -7.85 -6.71
CA ILE A 20 -9.29 -9.14 -6.65
C ILE A 20 -10.22 -10.22 -6.08
N PHE A 21 -10.98 -9.91 -5.03
CA PHE A 21 -11.93 -10.83 -4.40
C PHE A 21 -13.06 -11.24 -5.36
N THR A 22 -13.59 -10.29 -6.14
CA THR A 22 -14.68 -10.54 -7.10
C THR A 22 -14.19 -11.02 -8.47
N ASN A 23 -12.88 -11.23 -8.66
CA ASN A 23 -12.30 -11.60 -9.96
C ASN A 23 -12.66 -10.62 -11.10
N ALA A 24 -12.66 -9.31 -10.85
CA ALA A 24 -13.04 -8.33 -11.88
C ALA A 24 -12.09 -8.38 -13.09
N ASN A 25 -12.60 -8.16 -14.31
CA ASN A 25 -11.83 -8.28 -15.55
C ASN A 25 -10.52 -7.46 -15.56
N TRP A 26 -10.54 -6.24 -15.02
CA TRP A 26 -9.36 -5.39 -14.94
C TRP A 26 -8.26 -5.99 -14.05
N THR A 27 -8.63 -6.79 -13.04
CA THR A 27 -7.66 -7.49 -12.18
C THR A 27 -7.00 -8.66 -12.88
N LEU A 28 -7.66 -9.30 -13.84
CA LEU A 28 -7.04 -10.35 -14.65
C LEU A 28 -5.90 -9.78 -15.50
N VAL A 29 -6.10 -8.59 -16.08
CA VAL A 29 -5.08 -7.90 -16.88
C VAL A 29 -3.94 -7.39 -15.99
N SER A 30 -4.26 -6.93 -14.78
CA SER A 30 -3.31 -6.19 -13.92
C SER A 30 -2.55 -7.08 -12.95
N TYR A 31 -3.20 -8.11 -12.40
CA TYR A 31 -2.68 -9.04 -11.38
C TYR A 31 -2.57 -10.49 -11.88
N GLY A 32 -3.07 -10.81 -13.07
CA GLY A 32 -3.10 -12.16 -13.61
C GLY A 32 -4.28 -13.00 -13.11
N ASN A 33 -4.24 -14.29 -13.47
CA ASN A 33 -5.29 -15.26 -13.18
C ASN A 33 -5.51 -15.50 -11.67
N ASN A 34 -6.66 -16.09 -11.33
CA ASN A 34 -6.95 -16.47 -9.96
C ASN A 34 -6.10 -17.65 -9.51
N THR A 35 -5.00 -17.34 -8.81
CA THR A 35 -4.06 -18.32 -8.29
C THR A 35 -3.92 -18.19 -6.77
N PRO A 36 -3.38 -19.21 -6.09
CA PRO A 36 -3.04 -19.10 -4.67
C PRO A 36 -2.15 -17.89 -4.36
N ALA A 37 -1.18 -17.58 -5.23
CA ALA A 37 -0.30 -16.41 -5.07
C ALA A 37 -1.09 -15.09 -5.05
N ARG A 38 -2.08 -14.93 -5.92
CA ARG A 38 -2.93 -13.74 -5.95
C ARG A 38 -3.83 -13.63 -4.70
N SER A 39 -4.26 -14.77 -4.17
CA SER A 39 -5.03 -14.82 -2.91
C SER A 39 -4.17 -14.48 -1.69
N ILE A 40 -2.90 -14.90 -1.66
CA ILE A 40 -1.94 -14.48 -0.64
C ILE A 40 -1.72 -12.96 -0.69
N LEU A 41 -1.58 -12.40 -1.89
CA LEU A 41 -1.47 -10.95 -2.07
C LEU A 41 -2.70 -10.21 -1.54
N LEU A 42 -3.91 -10.72 -1.83
CA LEU A 42 -5.15 -10.18 -1.28
C LEU A 42 -5.14 -10.18 0.25
N SER A 43 -4.70 -11.26 0.89
CA SER A 43 -4.60 -11.33 2.36
C SER A 43 -3.65 -10.27 2.93
N VAL A 44 -2.51 -10.05 2.28
CA VAL A 44 -1.57 -8.99 2.68
C VAL A 44 -2.19 -7.60 2.51
N TYR A 45 -2.88 -7.35 1.40
CA TYR A 45 -3.56 -6.08 1.15
C TYR A 45 -4.70 -5.82 2.14
N LEU A 46 -5.47 -6.83 2.50
CA LEU A 46 -6.48 -6.74 3.55
C LEU A 46 -5.85 -6.45 4.91
N ALA A 47 -4.73 -7.07 5.25
CA ALA A 47 -4.01 -6.76 6.49
C ALA A 47 -3.55 -5.30 6.53
N ILE A 48 -2.97 -4.78 5.43
CA ILE A 48 -2.57 -3.37 5.33
C ILE A 48 -3.79 -2.44 5.46
N LEU A 49 -4.92 -2.79 4.85
CA LEU A 49 -6.17 -2.03 4.95
C LEU A 49 -6.67 -1.97 6.39
N VAL A 50 -6.75 -3.11 7.07
CA VAL A 50 -7.21 -3.19 8.47
C VAL A 50 -6.28 -2.39 9.39
N VAL A 51 -4.97 -2.57 9.28
CA VAL A 51 -4.00 -1.82 10.10
C VAL A 51 -4.09 -0.32 9.79
N SER A 52 -4.31 0.08 8.53
CA SER A 52 -4.50 1.48 8.15
C SER A 52 -5.76 2.09 8.79
N ILE A 53 -6.87 1.34 8.87
CA ILE A 53 -8.10 1.76 9.55
C ILE A 53 -7.85 1.91 11.06
N ILE A 54 -7.21 0.92 11.69
CA ILE A 54 -6.88 0.96 13.12
C ILE A 54 -6.03 2.18 13.44
N LEU A 55 -4.97 2.42 12.68
CA LEU A 55 -4.06 3.56 12.88
C LEU A 55 -4.70 4.91 12.50
N LEU A 56 -5.76 4.92 11.70
CA LEU A 56 -6.54 6.13 11.43
C LEU A 56 -7.36 6.53 12.67
N LEU A 57 -7.95 5.54 13.36
CA LEU A 57 -8.74 5.73 14.58
C LEU A 57 -7.87 6.00 15.80
N LYS A 58 -6.72 5.32 15.90
CA LYS A 58 -5.74 5.48 16.99
C LYS A 58 -4.36 5.75 16.40
N PRO A 59 -4.04 7.01 16.04
CA PRO A 59 -2.79 7.35 15.40
C PRO A 59 -1.58 7.18 16.32
N ASP A 60 -0.63 6.36 15.89
CA ASP A 60 0.71 6.26 16.46
C ASP A 60 1.74 6.52 15.35
N PRO A 61 2.52 7.62 15.42
CA PRO A 61 3.49 7.98 14.38
C PRO A 61 4.56 6.90 14.12
N LYS A 62 4.98 6.16 15.15
CA LYS A 62 6.00 5.10 15.02
C LYS A 62 5.42 3.91 14.28
N MET A 63 4.22 3.48 14.63
CA MET A 63 3.53 2.39 13.94
C MET A 63 3.15 2.76 12.50
N ILE A 64 2.67 3.99 12.28
CA ILE A 64 2.38 4.50 10.94
C ILE A 64 3.65 4.47 10.08
N THR A 65 4.78 4.92 10.63
CA THR A 65 6.06 4.90 9.92
C THR A 65 6.47 3.47 9.56
N ALA A 66 6.39 2.53 10.50
CA ALA A 66 6.70 1.12 10.24
C ALA A 66 5.82 0.55 9.10
N LEU A 67 4.51 0.80 9.15
CA LEU A 67 3.57 0.38 8.11
C LEU A 67 3.94 0.99 6.75
N LEU A 68 4.22 2.30 6.70
CA LEU A 68 4.56 2.98 5.45
C LEU A 68 5.91 2.52 4.89
N CYS A 69 6.91 2.26 5.74
CA CYS A 69 8.22 1.77 5.30
C CYS A 69 8.13 0.42 4.60
N VAL A 70 7.38 -0.55 5.16
CA VAL A 70 7.14 -1.84 4.49
C VAL A 70 6.51 -1.60 3.11
N GLN A 71 5.55 -0.69 3.03
CA GLN A 71 4.88 -0.37 1.76
C GLN A 71 5.82 0.27 0.74
N ILE A 72 6.62 1.23 1.16
CA ILE A 72 7.62 1.89 0.32
C ILE A 72 8.58 0.85 -0.27
N ILE A 73 9.13 -0.02 0.58
CA ILE A 73 10.11 -1.04 0.18
C ILE A 73 9.49 -2.00 -0.85
N TYR A 74 8.36 -2.64 -0.53
CA TYR A 74 7.79 -3.61 -1.47
C TYR A 74 7.36 -2.95 -2.79
N LYS A 75 6.80 -1.72 -2.74
CA LYS A 75 6.34 -1.00 -3.94
C LYS A 75 7.50 -0.63 -4.85
N PHE A 76 8.66 -0.26 -4.32
CA PHE A 76 9.86 0.00 -5.13
C PHE A 76 10.53 -1.27 -5.65
N ILE A 77 10.42 -2.39 -4.94
CA ILE A 77 10.93 -3.69 -5.42
C ILE A 77 10.00 -4.31 -6.47
N THR A 78 8.70 -3.97 -6.44
CA THR A 78 7.66 -4.55 -7.32
C THR A 78 8.02 -4.55 -8.82
N PRO A 79 8.50 -3.45 -9.44
CA PRO A 79 8.84 -3.44 -10.86
C PRO A 79 9.84 -4.53 -11.28
N PHE A 80 10.79 -4.84 -10.41
CA PHE A 80 11.81 -5.86 -10.64
C PHE A 80 11.23 -7.27 -10.50
N THR A 81 10.39 -7.49 -9.48
CA THR A 81 9.74 -8.81 -9.25
C THR A 81 8.65 -9.12 -10.26
N VAL A 82 7.94 -8.11 -10.76
CA VAL A 82 6.92 -8.25 -11.82
C VAL A 82 7.58 -8.29 -13.20
N GLY A 83 8.82 -7.79 -13.32
CA GLY A 83 9.53 -7.70 -14.59
C GLY A 83 8.91 -6.69 -15.56
N SER A 84 8.17 -5.70 -15.05
CA SER A 84 7.50 -4.70 -15.88
C SER A 84 7.29 -3.38 -15.13
N ILE A 85 7.66 -2.28 -15.78
CA ILE A 85 7.31 -0.91 -15.35
C ILE A 85 6.00 -0.41 -15.97
N SER A 86 5.50 -1.09 -17.00
CA SER A 86 4.28 -0.70 -17.73
C SER A 86 3.01 -1.30 -17.13
N ASN A 87 3.15 -2.21 -16.15
CA ASN A 87 2.00 -2.77 -15.46
C ASN A 87 1.28 -1.66 -14.66
N PRO A 88 -0.05 -1.54 -14.77
CA PRO A 88 -0.80 -0.44 -14.14
C PRO A 88 -0.70 -0.42 -12.61
N VAL A 89 -0.60 -1.60 -11.98
CA VAL A 89 -0.40 -1.73 -10.52
C VAL A 89 0.97 -1.22 -10.12
N VAL A 90 2.00 -1.56 -10.90
CA VAL A 90 3.38 -1.12 -10.65
C VAL A 90 3.47 0.40 -10.71
N ILE A 91 2.86 1.00 -11.73
CA ILE A 91 2.81 2.46 -11.90
C ILE A 91 2.13 3.11 -10.68
N SER A 92 0.94 2.62 -10.30
CA SER A 92 0.21 3.11 -9.13
C SER A 92 1.04 2.98 -7.84
N ASN A 93 1.69 1.85 -7.64
CA ASN A 93 2.54 1.58 -6.49
C ASN A 93 3.72 2.56 -6.39
N ILE A 94 4.37 2.93 -7.50
CA ILE A 94 5.46 3.91 -7.49
C ILE A 94 4.96 5.28 -7.03
N PHE A 95 3.85 5.78 -7.59
CA PHE A 95 3.30 7.08 -7.17
C PHE A 95 2.93 7.11 -5.69
N ILE A 96 2.29 6.04 -5.21
CA ILE A 96 1.91 5.93 -3.79
C ILE A 96 3.16 5.82 -2.91
N ALA A 97 4.19 5.08 -3.32
CA ALA A 97 5.44 4.96 -2.58
C ALA A 97 6.13 6.33 -2.43
N ILE A 98 6.18 7.12 -3.51
CA ILE A 98 6.72 8.49 -3.48
C ILE A 98 5.94 9.35 -2.47
N PHE A 99 4.61 9.30 -2.49
CA PHE A 99 3.78 10.04 -1.54
C PHE A 99 4.05 9.62 -0.08
N HIS A 100 4.24 8.33 0.17
CA HIS A 100 4.58 7.82 1.49
C HIS A 100 6.00 8.21 1.92
N CYS A 101 6.98 8.26 1.01
CA CYS A 101 8.32 8.78 1.31
C CYS A 101 8.25 10.21 1.84
N PHE A 102 7.47 11.09 1.21
CA PHE A 102 7.25 12.44 1.72
C PHE A 102 6.61 12.42 3.11
N THR A 103 5.61 11.56 3.33
CA THR A 103 4.96 11.45 4.64
C THR A 103 5.95 11.01 5.72
N VAL A 104 6.78 10.00 5.47
CA VAL A 104 7.81 9.52 6.42
C VAL A 104 8.86 10.61 6.67
N PHE A 105 9.29 11.32 5.63
CA PHE A 105 10.20 12.46 5.76
C PHE A 105 9.64 13.55 6.69
N PHE A 106 8.36 13.91 6.55
CA PHE A 106 7.72 14.91 7.43
C PHE A 106 7.60 14.40 8.87
N ILE A 107 7.23 13.14 9.10
CA ILE A 107 7.19 12.54 10.44
C ILE A 107 8.56 12.64 11.13
N TRP A 108 9.63 12.33 10.39
CA TRP A 108 11.00 12.42 10.89
C TRP A 108 11.40 13.87 11.18
N LYS A 109 11.18 14.78 10.22
CA LYS A 109 11.48 16.22 10.35
C LYS A 109 10.78 16.85 11.56
N ASP A 110 9.54 16.45 11.84
CA ASP A 110 8.73 17.01 12.93
C ASP A 110 9.07 16.38 14.30
N GLY A 111 10.09 15.50 14.36
CA GLY A 111 10.58 14.87 15.58
C GLY A 111 9.61 13.89 16.21
N MET A 112 8.58 13.46 15.48
CA MET A 112 7.50 12.61 16.01
C MET A 112 7.94 11.18 16.31
N LEU A 113 9.12 10.77 15.83
CA LEU A 113 9.72 9.46 16.14
C LEU A 113 10.50 9.45 17.45
N LEU A 114 10.90 10.61 17.95
CA LEU A 114 11.72 10.75 19.17
C LEU A 114 10.90 11.11 20.42
N LYS A 115 9.62 11.46 20.23
CA LYS A 115 8.62 11.63 21.28
C LYS A 115 8.00 10.29 21.65
#